data_AF-A0A418R9Z7-F1
#
_entry.id   AF-A0A418R9Z7-F1
#
_cell.length_a   1.000
_cell.length_b   1.000
_cell.length_c   1.000
_cell.angle_alpha   90.00
_cell.angle_beta   90.00
_cell.angle_gamma   90.00
#
_symmetry.space_group_name_H-M   'P 1'
#
loop_
_entity.id
_entity.type
_entity.pdbx_description
1 polymer ?
#
loop_
_entity_poly.entity_id
_entity_poly.type
_entity_poly.pdbx_seq_one_letter_code
_entity_poly.pdbx_strand_id
1 'polypeptide(L)' 'MSSLSPHLFVTVSHVETGEVVRQLGPYANAAAARRAIPAFTGQAMTWERTTETWRAEKYPLAYHVPADAPEVSG' A
#
# COMPACT_ATOMS: atom_id res chain seq x y z
N MET A 1 0.82 -24.19 15.13
CA MET A 1 0.63 -22.77 15.49
C MET A 1 0.64 -21.98 14.20
N SER A 2 -0.52 -21.54 13.70
CA SER A 2 -0.55 -20.66 12.53
C SER A 2 -0.04 -19.29 12.96
N SER A 3 1.16 -18.92 12.54
CA SER A 3 1.62 -17.54 12.64
C SER A 3 0.67 -16.71 11.78
N LEU A 4 -0.14 -15.86 12.43
CA LEU A 4 -0.90 -14.82 11.74
C LEU A 4 0.12 -13.81 11.23
N SER A 5 0.74 -14.09 10.08
CA SER A 5 1.55 -13.08 9.40
C SER A 5 0.66 -11.85 9.20
N PRO A 6 1.13 -10.64 9.58
CA PRO A 6 0.33 -9.44 9.40
C PRO A 6 0.07 -9.26 7.91
N HIS A 7 -1.20 -9.41 7.53
CA HIS A 7 -1.66 -9.18 6.19
C HIS A 7 -2.07 -7.72 6.09
N LEU A 8 -1.45 -6.98 5.18
CA LEU A 8 -1.81 -5.58 4.95
C LEU A 8 -2.65 -5.42 3.69
N PHE A 9 -3.44 -4.36 3.68
CA PHE A 9 -4.25 -3.96 2.53
C PHE A 9 -3.75 -2.63 1.99
N VAL A 10 -3.78 -2.49 0.68
CA VAL A 10 -3.58 -1.21 0.01
C VAL A 10 -4.92 -0.51 -0.06
N THR A 11 -5.00 0.70 0.50
CA THR A 11 -6.18 1.55 0.37
C THR A 11 -6.05 2.36 -0.90
N VAL A 12 -7.08 2.34 -1.74
CA VAL A 12 -7.18 3.17 -2.94
C VAL A 12 -8.21 4.25 -2.69
N SER A 13 -7.81 5.52 -2.84
CA SER A 13 -8.69 6.66 -2.64
C SER A 13 -8.69 7.58 -3.86
N HIS A 14 -9.74 8.38 -4.03
CA HIS A 14 -9.73 9.49 -4.96
C HIS A 14 -8.78 10.59 -4.43
N VAL A 15 -7.94 11.18 -5.29
CA VAL A 15 -6.93 12.16 -4.87
C VAL A 15 -7.58 13.44 -4.31
N GLU A 16 -8.64 13.93 -4.94
CA GLU A 16 -9.23 15.22 -4.59
C GLU A 16 -10.19 15.14 -3.38
N THR A 17 -10.92 14.04 -3.23
CA THR A 17 -11.97 13.91 -2.20
C THR A 17 -11.50 13.10 -1.00
N GLY A 18 -10.42 12.32 -1.14
CA GLY A 18 -9.98 11.36 -0.14
C GLY A 18 -10.90 10.15 0.00
N GLU A 19 -11.98 10.05 -0.79
CA GLU A 19 -12.94 8.95 -0.72
C GLU A 19 -12.25 7.63 -1.02
N VAL A 20 -12.40 6.65 -0.14
CA VAL A 20 -11.88 5.29 -0.36
C VAL A 20 -12.78 4.58 -1.36
N VAL A 21 -12.22 4.25 -2.52
CA VAL A 21 -12.95 3.59 -3.61
C VAL A 21 -12.71 2.08 -3.63
N ARG A 22 -11.61 1.61 -3.04
CA ARG A 22 -11.24 0.18 -3.04
C ARG A 22 -10.19 -0.15 -1.98
N GLN A 23 -10.16 -1.42 -1.58
CA GLN A 23 -9.02 -2.05 -0.91
C GLN A 23 -8.47 -3.21 -1.75
N LEU A 24 -7.14 -3.34 -1.81
CA LEU A 24 -6.45 -4.42 -2.53
C LEU A 24 -5.62 -5.25 -1.56
N GLY A 25 -5.56 -6.56 -1.79
CA GLY A 25 -4.82 -7.50 -0.95
C GLY A 25 -5.68 -8.70 -0.55
N PRO A 26 -5.30 -9.43 0.52
CA PRO A 26 -4.19 -9.11 1.42
C PRO A 26 -2.79 -9.31 0.81
N TYR A 27 -1.80 -8.58 1.32
CA TYR A 27 -0.39 -8.73 0.97
C TYR A 27 0.46 -9.05 2.20
N ALA A 28 1.57 -9.76 1.97
CA ALA A 28 2.45 -10.24 3.04
C ALA A 28 3.24 -9.13 3.78
N ASN A 29 3.58 -8.04 3.10
CA ASN A 29 4.31 -6.87 3.64
C ASN A 29 4.27 -5.70 2.64
N ALA A 30 4.75 -4.52 3.06
CA ALA A 30 4.61 -3.30 2.25
C ALA A 30 5.38 -3.41 0.93
N ALA A 31 6.51 -4.12 0.92
CA ALA A 31 7.28 -4.38 -0.29
C ALA A 31 6.51 -5.26 -1.29
N ALA A 32 5.82 -6.31 -0.83
CA ALA A 32 5.00 -7.17 -1.67
C ALA A 32 3.83 -6.40 -2.29
N ALA A 33 3.15 -5.58 -1.50
CA ALA A 33 2.07 -4.73 -1.98
C ALA A 33 2.55 -3.76 -3.08
N ARG A 34 3.61 -2.99 -2.83
CA ARG A 34 4.15 -2.01 -3.79
C ARG A 34 4.63 -2.64 -5.10
N ARG A 35 5.11 -3.88 -5.07
CA ARG A 35 5.46 -4.64 -6.29
C ARG A 35 4.24 -5.14 -7.05
N ALA A 36 3.14 -5.45 -6.38
CA ALA A 36 1.92 -5.95 -7.00
C ALA A 36 1.11 -4.85 -7.71
N ILE A 37 1.07 -3.63 -7.15
CA ILE A 37 0.23 -2.54 -7.69
C ILE A 37 0.56 -2.18 -9.15
N PRO A 38 1.84 -2.03 -9.58
CA PRO A 38 2.14 -1.74 -10.98
C PRO A 38 1.59 -2.77 -11.97
N ALA A 39 1.59 -4.05 -11.59
CA ALA A 39 1.01 -5.11 -12.42
C ALA A 39 -0.52 -5.03 -12.45
N PHE A 40 -1.15 -4.68 -11.32
CA PHE A 40 -2.59 -4.47 -11.22
C PHE A 40 -3.07 -3.27 -12.06
N THR A 41 -2.32 -2.17 -12.06
CA THR A 41 -2.66 -0.94 -12.81
C THR A 41 -2.18 -0.98 -14.26
N GLY A 42 -1.30 -1.92 -14.62
CA GLY A 42 -0.62 -1.95 -15.91
C GLY A 42 0.35 -0.78 -16.11
N GLN A 43 0.77 -0.11 -15.04
CA GLN A 43 1.53 1.14 -15.11
C GLN A 43 2.60 1.19 -14.02
N ALA A 44 3.79 1.69 -14.37
CA ALA A 44 4.83 1.96 -13.39
C ALA A 44 4.35 2.99 -12.35
N MET A 45 4.75 2.78 -11.09
CA MET A 45 4.36 3.63 -9.96
C MET A 45 5.61 4.24 -9.33
N THR A 46 5.58 5.54 -9.09
CA THR A 46 6.56 6.23 -8.25
C THR A 46 6.00 6.31 -6.85
N TRP A 47 6.75 5.77 -5.88
CA TRP A 47 6.33 5.71 -4.49
C TRP A 47 7.06 6.74 -3.65
N GLU A 48 6.30 7.53 -2.91
CA GLU A 48 6.78 8.43 -1.87
C GLU A 48 6.59 7.77 -0.50
N ARG A 49 7.55 7.91 0.40
CA ARG A 49 7.52 7.29 1.73
C ARG A 49 7.39 8.36 2.80
N THR A 50 6.42 8.19 3.69
CA THR A 50 6.36 8.83 5.00
C THR A 50 6.67 7.81 6.10
N THR A 51 6.71 8.25 7.36
CA THR A 51 6.94 7.38 8.52
C THR A 51 5.91 6.23 8.58
N GLU A 52 4.67 6.48 8.17
CA GLU A 52 3.55 5.55 8.37
C GLU A 52 3.02 4.93 7.07
N THR A 53 3.36 5.49 5.91
CA THR A 53 2.72 5.10 4.64
C THR A 53 3.66 5.27 3.45
N TRP A 54 3.54 4.36 2.49
CA TRP A 54 3.96 4.59 1.12
C TRP A 54 2.77 5.05 0.29
N ARG A 55 2.95 6.12 -0.48
CA ARG A 55 1.92 6.69 -1.32
C ARG A 55 2.40 6.75 -2.77
N ALA A 56 1.53 6.40 -3.70
CA ALA A 56 1.74 6.63 -5.12
C ALA A 56 0.46 7.19 -5.73
N GLU A 57 0.59 8.18 -6.60
CA GLU A 57 -0.52 8.75 -7.33
C GLU A 57 -0.56 8.27 -8.77
N LYS A 58 -1.77 7.93 -9.21
CA LYS A 58 -2.11 7.79 -10.60
C LYS A 58 -3.50 8.40 -10.82
N TYR A 59 -3.51 9.67 -11.20
CA TYR A 59 -4.75 10.46 -11.28
C TYR A 59 -5.86 9.71 -12.03
N PRO A 60 -7.08 9.60 -11.45
CA PRO A 60 -7.54 10.33 -10.26
C PRO A 60 -7.33 9.59 -8.92
N LEU A 61 -6.57 8.49 -8.90
CA LEU A 61 -6.43 7.61 -7.74
C LEU A 61 -5.10 7.79 -7.00
N ALA A 62 -5.16 7.66 -5.67
CA ALA A 62 -4.00 7.51 -4.80
C ALA A 62 -4.01 6.10 -4.18
N TYR A 63 -2.83 5.50 -4.11
CA TYR A 63 -2.61 4.17 -3.52
C TYR A 63 -1.81 4.35 -2.25
N HIS A 64 -2.35 3.88 -1.13
CA HIS A 64 -1.76 4.00 0.20
C HIS A 64 -1.44 2.61 0.74
N VAL A 65 -0.16 2.38 0.99
CA VAL A 65 0.34 1.14 1.58
C VAL A 65 0.86 1.49 2.97
N PRO A 66 0.35 0.91 4.05
CA PRO A 66 0.96 1.04 5.37
C PRO A 66 2.47 0.75 5.29
N ALA A 67 3.30 1.59 5.91
CA ALA A 67 4.71 1.29 6.07
C ALA A 67 4.85 0.07 7.00
N ASP A 68 5.86 -0.77 6.75
CA ASP A 68 6.20 -1.82 7.70
C ASP A 68 6.52 -1.15 9.06
N ALA A 69 6.01 -1.70 10.15
CA ALA A 69 6.32 -1.20 11.48
C ALA A 69 7.85 -1.18 11.67
N PRO A 70 8.42 -0.14 12.29
CA PRO A 70 9.84 -0.17 12.61
C PRO A 70 10.13 -1.45 13.40
N GLU A 71 11.10 -2.25 12.95
CA GLU A 71 11.62 -3.35 13.75
C GLU A 71 12.07 -2.74 15.08
N VAL A 72 11.35 -3.02 16.15
CA VAL A 72 11.82 -2.73 17.50
C VAL A 72 12.94 -3.73 17.74
N SER A 73 14.18 -3.31 17.45
CA SER A 73 15.37 -4.05 17.88
C SER A 73 15.41 -4.02 19.41
N GLY A 74 14.90 -5.09 20.02
CA GLY A 74 15.07 -5.38 21.46
C GLY A 74 16.39 -6.06 21.74
#